data_AF-A0A7C5FMW3-F1
#
_entry.id   AF-A0A7C5FMW3-F1
#
_cell.length_a   1.000
_cell.length_b   1.000
_cell.length_c   1.000
_cell.angle_alpha   90.00
_cell.angle_beta   90.00
_cell.angle_gamma   90.00
#
_symmetry.space_group_name_H-M   'P 1'
#
loop_
_entity.id
_entity.type
_entity.pdbx_description
1 polymer ?
#
loop_
_entity_poly.entity_id
_entity_poly.type
_entity_poly.pdbx_seq_one_letter_code
_entity_poly.pdbx_strand_id
1 'polypeptide(L)'
;VEAASFLKQQGVVKKIPITDVLAAVSVGVVQNEELLDLNYAEDSNASVDLNVVQTASGRFVEIQGTAEGMPFSKNRLNKLLDLAEKGINEIIVKVKESLADVL
;
A
#
# COMPACT_ATOMS: atom_id res chain seq x y z
N VAL A 1 2.78 -12.18 -12.15
CA VAL A 1 4.17 -12.55 -12.53
C VAL A 1 4.19 -13.68 -13.55
N GLU A 2 3.39 -14.74 -13.35
CA GLU A 2 3.30 -15.90 -14.26
C GLU A 2 3.05 -15.55 -15.73
N ALA A 3 2.11 -14.65 -16.04
CA ALA A 3 1.86 -14.21 -17.41
C ALA A 3 3.11 -13.58 -18.06
N ALA A 4 3.88 -12.79 -17.31
CA ALA A 4 5.12 -12.20 -17.80
C ALA A 4 6.21 -13.27 -18.02
N SER A 5 6.29 -14.26 -17.14
CA SER A 5 7.19 -15.41 -17.28
C SER A 5 6.82 -16.26 -18.50
N PHE A 6 5.54 -16.54 -18.72
CA PHE A 6 5.03 -17.23 -19.91
C PHE A 6 5.40 -16.48 -21.20
N LEU A 7 5.12 -15.18 -21.27
CA LEU A 7 5.44 -14.37 -22.46
C LEU A 7 6.95 -14.30 -22.73
N LYS A 8 7.79 -14.32 -21.68
CA LYS A 8 9.25 -14.40 -21.82
C LYS A 8 9.68 -15.76 -22.37
N GLN A 9 9.10 -16.86 -21.87
CA GLN A 9 9.38 -18.21 -22.36
C GLN A 9 8.96 -18.39 -23.83
N GLN A 10 7.85 -17.77 -24.24
CA GLN A 10 7.39 -17.75 -25.63
C GLN A 10 8.19 -16.78 -26.53
N GLY A 11 9.15 -16.02 -25.98
CA GLY A 11 9.94 -15.03 -26.73
C GLY A 11 9.17 -13.78 -27.16
N VAL A 12 7.92 -13.61 -26.72
CA VAL A 12 7.08 -12.44 -27.03
C VAL A 12 7.64 -11.18 -26.37
N VAL A 13 8.19 -11.31 -25.17
CA VAL A 13 8.93 -10.24 -24.48
C VAL A 13 10.37 -10.65 -24.22
N LYS A 14 11.31 -9.72 -24.44
CA LYS A 14 12.75 -9.98 -24.24
C LYS A 14 13.12 -10.15 -22.77
N LYS A 15 12.37 -9.52 -21.87
CA LYS A 15 12.57 -9.56 -20.41
C LYS A 15 11.25 -9.35 -19.68
N ILE A 16 11.20 -9.75 -18.41
CA ILE A 16 10.07 -9.46 -17.53
C ILE A 16 9.99 -7.93 -17.31
N PRO A 17 8.83 -7.29 -17.57
CA PRO A 17 8.69 -5.83 -17.49
C PRO A 17 8.29 -5.32 -16.10
N ILE A 18 8.42 -6.14 -15.05
CA ILE A 18 8.12 -5.75 -13.67
C ILE A 18 9.36 -5.06 -13.10
N THR A 19 9.23 -3.80 -12.72
CA THR A 19 10.37 -2.98 -12.25
C THR A 19 10.45 -2.84 -10.74
N ASP A 20 9.32 -3.01 -10.04
CA ASP A 20 9.24 -2.94 -8.58
C ASP A 20 8.00 -3.68 -8.09
N VAL A 21 7.98 -4.07 -6.82
CA VAL A 21 6.79 -4.60 -6.14
C VAL A 21 5.99 -3.42 -5.59
N LEU A 22 4.67 -3.50 -5.66
CA LEU A 22 3.76 -2.52 -5.07
C LEU A 22 2.95 -3.17 -3.95
N ALA A 23 2.62 -2.39 -2.94
CA ALA A 23 1.61 -2.73 -1.94
C ALA A 23 0.83 -1.47 -1.54
N ALA A 24 -0.35 -1.70 -0.99
CA ALA A 24 -1.26 -0.66 -0.56
C ALA A 24 -1.93 -1.04 0.76
N VAL A 25 -2.24 -0.05 1.58
CA VAL A 25 -3.01 -0.20 2.84
C VAL A 25 -3.92 1.01 3.02
N SER A 26 -5.00 0.81 3.77
CA SER A 26 -5.78 1.89 4.38
C SER A 26 -5.19 2.24 5.74
N VAL A 27 -5.25 3.52 6.10
CA VAL A 27 -4.98 4.04 7.44
C VAL A 27 -5.99 5.14 7.74
N GLY A 28 -6.36 5.32 8.99
CA GLY A 28 -7.32 6.37 9.33
C GLY A 28 -7.35 6.73 10.79
N VAL A 29 -8.28 7.62 11.15
CA VAL A 29 -8.44 8.12 12.52
C VAL A 29 -9.82 7.76 13.05
N VAL A 30 -9.88 6.81 13.97
CA VAL A 30 -11.11 6.36 14.64
C VAL A 30 -11.01 6.74 16.11
N GLN A 31 -12.02 7.42 16.66
CA GLN A 31 -12.02 7.88 18.06
C GLN A 31 -10.73 8.63 18.47
N ASN A 32 -10.16 9.43 17.55
CA ASN A 32 -8.93 10.20 17.71
C ASN A 32 -7.62 9.38 17.74
N GLU A 33 -7.68 8.07 17.48
CA GLU A 33 -6.53 7.17 17.36
C GLU A 33 -6.23 6.86 15.89
N GLU A 34 -4.94 6.88 15.52
CA GLU A 34 -4.48 6.44 14.21
C GLU A 34 -4.44 4.90 14.12
N LEU A 35 -5.15 4.34 13.15
CA LEU A 35 -5.24 2.90 12.91
C LEU A 35 -4.70 2.53 11.54
N LEU A 36 -4.18 1.31 11.44
CA LEU A 36 -3.68 0.68 10.22
C LEU A 36 -4.61 -0.45 9.81
N ASP A 37 -4.86 -0.58 8.50
CA ASP A 37 -5.66 -1.65 7.88
C ASP A 37 -7.08 -1.70 8.45
N LEU A 38 -7.83 -0.60 8.21
CA LEU A 38 -9.18 -0.43 8.74
C LEU A 38 -10.09 -1.54 8.22
N ASN A 39 -10.81 -2.19 9.14
CA ASN A 39 -11.95 -3.01 8.77
C ASN A 39 -13.18 -2.14 8.47
N TYR A 40 -14.24 -2.76 7.95
CA TYR A 40 -15.47 -2.05 7.55
C TYR A 40 -16.08 -1.17 8.66
N ALA A 41 -16.10 -1.65 9.90
CA ALA A 41 -16.69 -0.90 11.00
C ALA A 41 -15.81 0.29 11.40
N GLU A 42 -14.49 0.12 11.34
CA GLU A 42 -13.53 1.20 11.61
C GLU A 42 -13.60 2.28 10.51
N ASP A 43 -13.56 1.86 9.24
CA ASP A 43 -13.63 2.74 8.07
C ASP A 43 -14.92 3.58 8.08
N SER A 44 -16.07 2.94 8.29
CA SER A 44 -17.37 3.62 8.38
C SER A 44 -17.48 4.62 9.55
N ASN A 45 -16.58 4.58 10.53
CA ASN A 45 -16.55 5.50 11.67
C ASN A 45 -15.30 6.39 11.69
N ALA A 46 -14.46 6.33 10.64
CA ALA A 46 -13.23 7.08 10.57
C ALA A 46 -13.51 8.57 10.33
N SER A 47 -12.85 9.43 11.09
CA SER A 47 -12.89 10.89 10.86
C SER A 47 -11.94 11.32 9.73
N VAL A 48 -10.97 10.48 9.42
CA VAL A 48 -10.00 10.61 8.33
C VAL A 48 -9.79 9.21 7.76
N ASP A 49 -9.94 9.07 6.46
CA ASP A 49 -9.55 7.88 5.70
C ASP A 49 -8.41 8.26 4.73
N LEU A 50 -7.43 7.38 4.60
CA LEU A 50 -6.25 7.54 3.75
C LEU A 50 -5.85 6.20 3.16
N ASN A 51 -5.88 6.12 1.84
CA ASN A 51 -5.35 5.00 1.07
C ASN A 51 -3.95 5.37 0.57
N VAL A 52 -2.97 4.51 0.82
CA VAL A 52 -1.56 4.74 0.47
C VAL A 52 -1.05 3.57 -0.36
N VAL A 53 -0.41 3.89 -1.48
CA VAL A 53 0.27 2.92 -2.36
C VAL A 53 1.73 3.27 -2.44
N GLN A 54 2.62 2.32 -2.13
CA GLN A 54 4.06 2.49 -2.24
C GLN A 54 4.73 1.37 -3.03
N THR A 55 5.86 1.71 -3.64
CA THR A 55 6.82 0.75 -4.18
C THR A 55 7.64 0.11 -3.07
N ALA A 56 8.25 -1.05 -3.33
CA ALA A 56 9.19 -1.65 -2.40
C ALA A 56 10.50 -0.89 -2.20
N SER A 57 10.75 0.11 -3.05
CA SER A 57 11.80 1.12 -2.88
C SER A 57 11.37 2.31 -2.01
N GLY A 58 10.19 2.28 -1.39
CA GLY A 58 9.68 3.33 -0.51
C GLY A 58 9.17 4.58 -1.25
N ARG A 59 8.91 4.49 -2.56
CA ARG A 59 8.39 5.62 -3.33
C ARG A 59 6.87 5.59 -3.33
N PHE A 60 6.24 6.73 -3.05
CA PHE A 60 4.79 6.87 -3.16
C PHE A 60 4.37 6.77 -4.63
N VAL A 61 3.41 5.89 -4.89
CA VAL A 61 2.68 5.81 -6.16
C VAL A 61 1.40 6.62 -6.05
N GLU A 62 0.71 6.51 -4.91
CA GLU A 62 -0.55 7.19 -4.67
C GLU A 62 -0.72 7.46 -3.17
N ILE A 63 -1.28 8.63 -2.86
CA ILE A 63 -1.76 9.01 -1.54
C ILE A 63 -3.10 9.68 -1.80
N GLN A 64 -4.19 9.04 -1.37
CA GLN A 64 -5.54 9.59 -1.47
C GLN A 64 -6.14 9.62 -0.08
N GLY A 65 -6.43 10.82 0.43
CA GLY A 65 -7.01 11.00 1.75
C GLY A 65 -8.21 11.92 1.75
N THR A 66 -9.20 11.57 2.56
CA THR A 66 -10.43 12.33 2.76
C THR A 66 -10.62 12.59 4.25
N ALA A 67 -10.88 13.85 4.60
CA ALA A 67 -11.40 14.18 5.92
C ALA A 67 -12.93 14.04 5.87
N GLU A 68 -13.47 12.97 6.47
CA GLU A 68 -14.93 12.77 6.53
C GLU A 68 -15.59 13.62 7.62
N GLY A 69 -14.80 14.06 8.62
CA GLY A 69 -15.22 14.99 9.66
C GLY A 69 -14.49 16.33 9.60
N MET A 70 -13.58 16.54 10.56
CA MET A 70 -12.79 17.76 10.64
C MET A 70 -11.51 17.65 9.79
N PRO A 71 -11.03 18.75 9.18
CA PRO A 71 -9.73 18.78 8.54
C PRO A 71 -8.62 18.33 9.49
N PHE A 72 -7.67 17.53 8.99
CA PHE A 72 -6.54 17.03 9.77
C PHE A 72 -5.27 17.87 9.54
N SER A 73 -4.38 17.85 10.52
CA SER A 73 -3.11 18.57 10.44
C SER A 73 -2.08 17.80 9.62
N LYS A 74 -1.07 18.52 9.10
CA LYS A 74 0.11 17.90 8.48
C LYS A 74 0.81 16.90 9.40
N ASN A 75 0.85 17.16 10.71
CA ASN A 75 1.44 16.23 11.67
C ASN A 75 0.65 14.92 11.73
N ARG A 76 -0.70 15.00 11.74
CA ARG A 76 -1.55 13.81 11.70
C ARG A 76 -1.36 13.02 10.41
N LEU A 77 -1.30 13.72 9.26
CA LEU A 77 -1.00 13.08 7.98
C LEU A 77 0.32 12.30 8.03
N ASN A 78 1.38 12.90 8.56
CA ASN A 78 2.68 12.23 8.64
C ASN A 78 2.61 10.96 9.51
N LYS A 79 1.90 10.98 10.64
CA LYS A 79 1.74 9.77 11.48
C LYS A 79 1.00 8.64 10.75
N LEU A 80 -0.04 8.99 9.98
CA LEU A 80 -0.76 8.04 9.14
C LEU A 80 0.15 7.47 8.04
N LEU A 81 0.98 8.31 7.40
CA LEU A 81 1.96 7.87 6.42
C LEU A 81 3.03 6.95 7.03
N ASP A 82 3.51 7.24 8.24
CA ASP A 82 4.47 6.39 8.96
C ASP A 82 3.86 5.01 9.26
N LEU A 83 2.58 4.95 9.68
CA LEU A 83 1.84 3.71 9.87
C LEU A 83 1.66 2.94 8.55
N ALA A 84 1.30 3.65 7.49
CA ALA A 84 1.09 3.05 6.18
C ALA A 84 2.39 2.45 5.64
N GLU A 85 3.50 3.16 5.74
CA GLU A 85 4.82 2.68 5.33
C GLU A 85 5.23 1.42 6.09
N LYS A 86 4.96 1.36 7.40
CA LYS A 86 5.19 0.15 8.19
C LYS A 86 4.36 -1.04 7.65
N GLY A 87 3.05 -0.87 7.47
CA GLY A 87 2.17 -1.93 6.98
C GLY A 87 2.53 -2.39 5.56
N ILE A 88 2.83 -1.44 4.67
CA ILE A 88 3.25 -1.73 3.29
C ILE A 88 4.55 -2.54 3.29
N ASN A 89 5.53 -2.19 4.13
CA ASN A 89 6.77 -2.95 4.24
C ASN A 89 6.53 -4.40 4.69
N GLU A 90 5.62 -4.62 5.64
CA GLU A 90 5.23 -5.97 6.08
C GLU A 90 4.59 -6.78 4.93
N ILE A 91 3.69 -6.17 4.14
CA ILE A 91 3.07 -6.80 2.96
C ILE A 91 4.11 -7.11 1.89
N ILE A 92 5.02 -6.18 1.58
CA ILE A 92 6.07 -6.37 0.58
C ILE A 92 6.94 -7.58 0.91
N VAL A 93 7.30 -7.77 2.20
CA VAL A 93 8.05 -8.94 2.63
C VAL A 93 7.28 -10.22 2.29
N LYS A 94 6.00 -10.29 2.62
CA LYS A 94 5.15 -11.46 2.31
C LYS A 94 4.94 -11.69 0.81
N VAL A 95 4.78 -10.63 0.04
CA VAL A 95 4.67 -10.72 -1.42
C VAL A 95 5.97 -11.25 -2.03
N LYS A 96 7.13 -10.77 -1.57
CA LYS A 96 8.44 -11.26 -2.04
C LYS A 96 8.66 -12.73 -1.66
N GLU A 97 8.29 -13.13 -0.44
CA GLU A 97 8.32 -14.53 -0.01
C GLU A 97 7.44 -15.41 -0.93
N SER A 98 6.21 -14.97 -1.23
CA SER A 98 5.28 -15.73 -2.07
C SER A 98 5.67 -15.77 -3.55
N LEU A 99 6.51 -14.85 -4.02
CA LEU A 99 6.93 -14.75 -5.42
C LEU A 99 8.35 -15.25 -5.65
N ALA A 100 9.03 -15.76 -4.63
CA ALA A 100 10.44 -16.19 -4.69
C ALA A 100 10.73 -17.23 -5.79
N ASP A 101 9.74 -18.07 -6.13
CA ASP A 101 9.87 -19.10 -7.17
C ASP A 101 9.52 -18.61 -8.59
N VAL A 102 8.99 -17.38 -8.71
CA VAL A 102 8.42 -16.85 -9.97
C VAL A 102 9.17 -15.63 -10.50
N LEU A 103 9.86 -14.88 -9.62
CA LEU A 103 10.73 -13.74 -9.94
C LEU A 103 12.17 -14.19 -10.19
#